data_AF-A0A067C2V7-F1
#
_entry.id   AF-A0A067C2V7-F1
#
_cell.length_a   1.000
_cell.length_b   1.000
_cell.length_c   1.000
_cell.angle_alpha   90.00
_cell.angle_beta   90.00
_cell.angle_gamma   90.00
#
_symmetry.space_group_name_H-M   'P 1'
#
loop_
_entity.id
_entity.type
_entity.pdbx_description
1 polymer ?
#
loop_
_entity_poly.entity_id
_entity_poly.type
_entity_poly.pdbx_seq_one_letter_code
_entity_poly.pdbx_strand_id
1 'polypeptide(L)'
;MLLRAGLMEASEDTRHLNVTVNARGDSIVLEAHSLRYRDCNFISNGMKCWTVFNHREGIVLPNNATLEVLSFISFGFCDRMALQVLEQIDENSVYVRITSYLDKMTPFIQTLGAVKRYIENDRIVFVLQTVLDDEVHPHQLGFYIGNMTATVVVVPQGPYRSMRRLCLSGQLPLEPPKQNPLCASPRSLICDVFLNHLRTTFDALEHLMG
;
A
#
# COMPACT_ATOMS: atom_id res chain seq x y z
N MET A 1 -26.58 -18.29 -19.18
CA MET A 1 -26.30 -17.36 -18.06
C MET A 1 -24.80 -17.09 -18.08
N LEU A 2 -24.35 -15.83 -18.02
CA LEU A 2 -22.93 -15.50 -18.18
C LEU A 2 -22.16 -15.70 -16.87
N LEU A 3 -21.29 -16.71 -16.84
CA LEU A 3 -20.25 -16.83 -15.82
C LEU A 3 -19.31 -15.62 -15.90
N ARG A 4 -18.99 -15.02 -14.76
CA ARG A 4 -18.03 -13.91 -14.66
C ARG A 4 -16.79 -14.38 -13.91
N ALA A 5 -15.84 -14.94 -14.65
CA ALA A 5 -14.50 -15.22 -14.15
C ALA A 5 -13.90 -13.94 -13.53
N GLY A 6 -13.66 -13.96 -12.22
CA GLY A 6 -13.07 -12.86 -11.46
C GLY A 6 -12.13 -13.40 -10.39
N LEU A 7 -11.59 -12.53 -9.53
CA LEU A 7 -10.67 -12.94 -8.45
C LEU A 7 -11.28 -13.96 -7.46
N MET A 8 -12.59 -14.19 -7.49
CA MET A 8 -13.23 -15.27 -6.72
C MET A 8 -12.97 -16.68 -7.26
N GLU A 9 -12.68 -16.81 -8.55
CA GLU A 9 -12.65 -18.08 -9.30
C GLU A 9 -11.26 -18.44 -9.87
N ALA A 10 -10.27 -17.55 -9.75
CA ALA A 10 -8.92 -17.79 -10.25
C ALA A 10 -8.23 -18.92 -9.46
N SER A 11 -7.88 -20.01 -10.16
CA SER A 11 -7.21 -21.20 -9.61
C SER A 11 -5.73 -21.03 -9.31
N GLU A 12 -5.14 -19.91 -9.75
CA GLU A 12 -3.70 -19.65 -9.72
C GLU A 12 -3.39 -18.24 -9.22
N ASP A 13 -2.12 -18.07 -8.81
CA ASP A 13 -1.52 -16.81 -8.39
C ASP A 13 -1.61 -15.75 -9.51
N THR A 14 -2.38 -14.69 -9.30
CA THR A 14 -2.66 -13.66 -10.32
C THR A 14 -2.31 -12.25 -9.85
N ARG A 15 -1.97 -11.36 -10.79
CA ARG A 15 -1.78 -9.92 -10.54
C ARG A 15 -2.22 -9.09 -11.73
N HIS A 16 -2.97 -8.03 -11.46
CA HIS A 16 -3.33 -6.96 -12.38
C HIS A 16 -2.89 -5.62 -11.77
N LEU A 17 -2.18 -4.78 -12.54
CA LEU A 17 -1.82 -3.42 -12.16
C LEU A 17 -2.21 -2.50 -13.32
N ASN A 18 -2.93 -1.44 -13.03
CA ASN A 18 -3.44 -0.50 -14.02
C ASN A 18 -3.23 0.94 -13.54
N VAL A 19 -2.69 1.77 -14.41
CA VAL A 19 -2.56 3.21 -14.21
C VAL A 19 -3.08 3.90 -15.45
N THR A 20 -4.18 4.62 -15.31
CA THR A 20 -4.85 5.33 -16.40
C THR A 20 -5.07 6.79 -16.05
N VAL A 21 -5.47 7.60 -17.03
CA VAL A 21 -6.04 8.92 -16.78
C VAL A 21 -7.56 8.82 -16.92
N ASN A 22 -8.31 9.47 -16.03
CA ASN A 22 -9.76 9.45 -16.07
C ASN A 22 -10.33 10.13 -17.34
N ALA A 23 -11.62 9.92 -17.60
CA ALA A 23 -12.29 10.45 -18.79
C ALA A 23 -12.32 12.00 -18.91
N ARG A 24 -11.96 12.73 -17.85
CA ARG A 24 -11.85 14.20 -17.86
C ARG A 24 -10.43 14.70 -18.14
N GLY A 25 -9.42 13.83 -18.13
CA GLY A 25 -8.02 14.22 -18.32
C GLY A 25 -7.40 14.94 -17.11
N ASP A 26 -8.03 14.87 -15.93
CA ASP A 26 -7.65 15.64 -14.73
C ASP A 26 -7.01 14.80 -13.61
N SER A 27 -7.25 13.49 -13.58
CA SER A 27 -6.80 12.60 -12.49
C SER A 27 -6.18 11.31 -13.03
N ILE A 28 -5.09 10.89 -12.40
CA ILE A 28 -4.48 9.58 -12.52
C ILE A 28 -5.30 8.60 -11.68
N VAL A 29 -5.82 7.55 -12.29
CA VAL A 29 -6.53 6.45 -11.62
C VAL A 29 -5.56 5.30 -11.43
N LEU A 30 -5.41 4.86 -10.18
CA LEU A 30 -4.60 3.73 -9.76
C LEU A 30 -5.54 2.55 -9.42
N GLU A 31 -5.36 1.41 -10.07
CA GLU A 31 -6.06 0.17 -9.73
C GLU A 31 -5.06 -0.98 -9.66
N ALA A 32 -5.14 -1.80 -8.62
CA ALA A 32 -4.25 -2.93 -8.47
C ALA A 32 -4.93 -4.08 -7.73
N HIS A 33 -4.77 -5.30 -8.26
CA HIS A 33 -5.34 -6.50 -7.70
C HIS A 33 -4.30 -7.63 -7.69
N SER A 34 -4.17 -8.36 -6.58
CA SER A 34 -3.41 -9.61 -6.51
C SER A 34 -4.22 -10.72 -5.86
N LEU A 35 -3.92 -11.96 -6.24
CA LEU A 35 -4.35 -13.18 -5.55
C LEU A 35 -3.14 -14.08 -5.36
N ARG A 36 -2.95 -14.56 -4.13
CA ARG A 36 -1.81 -15.37 -3.71
C ARG A 36 -2.25 -16.55 -2.85
N TYR A 37 -1.93 -17.76 -3.28
CA TYR A 37 -2.00 -18.96 -2.44
C TYR A 37 -0.75 -19.06 -1.56
N ARG A 38 -0.92 -19.51 -0.31
CA ARG A 38 0.17 -19.73 0.64
C ARG A 38 -0.04 -20.99 1.45
N ASP A 39 1.02 -21.76 1.63
CA ASP A 39 1.01 -23.04 2.35
C ASP A 39 1.18 -22.84 3.86
N CYS A 40 0.27 -22.03 4.41
CA CYS A 40 0.04 -21.85 5.83
C CYS A 40 -1.45 -21.56 6.08
N ASN A 41 -1.91 -21.79 7.32
CA ASN A 41 -3.29 -21.48 7.71
C ASN A 41 -3.58 -19.96 7.62
N PHE A 42 -4.86 -19.61 7.47
CA PHE A 42 -5.28 -18.23 7.21
C PHE A 42 -5.02 -17.26 8.37
N ILE A 43 -5.02 -17.75 9.62
CA ILE A 43 -4.68 -16.94 10.79
C ILE A 43 -3.20 -16.55 10.76
N SER A 44 -2.29 -17.49 10.52
CA SER A 44 -0.85 -17.21 10.42
C SER A 44 -0.52 -16.27 9.24
N ASN A 45 -1.17 -16.45 8.10
CA ASN A 45 -1.05 -15.54 6.94
C ASN A 45 -1.58 -14.13 7.27
N GLY A 46 -2.76 -14.03 7.89
CA GLY A 46 -3.30 -12.77 8.38
C GLY A 46 -2.42 -12.09 9.43
N MET A 47 -1.76 -12.85 10.32
CA MET A 47 -0.83 -12.25 11.29
C MET A 47 0.41 -11.65 10.61
N LYS A 48 0.97 -12.28 9.56
CA LYS A 48 2.00 -11.64 8.71
C LYS A 48 1.49 -10.35 8.06
N CYS A 49 0.26 -10.39 7.53
CA CYS A 49 -0.39 -9.22 6.94
C CYS A 49 -0.63 -8.10 7.98
N TRP A 50 -0.84 -8.42 9.26
CA TRP A 50 -0.97 -7.41 10.30
C TRP A 50 0.37 -6.83 10.74
N THR A 51 1.44 -7.64 10.83
CA THR A 51 2.78 -7.12 11.13
C THR A 51 3.23 -6.08 10.10
N VAL A 52 2.74 -6.12 8.86
CA VAL A 52 3.01 -5.07 7.87
C VAL A 52 2.54 -3.67 8.30
N PHE A 53 1.38 -3.57 8.94
CA PHE A 53 0.81 -2.27 9.33
C PHE A 53 1.08 -1.88 10.79
N ASN A 54 1.49 -2.84 11.62
CA ASN A 54 1.56 -2.70 13.08
C ASN A 54 2.98 -2.85 13.66
N HIS A 55 4.03 -2.98 12.85
CA HIS A 55 5.41 -3.04 13.34
C HIS A 55 5.90 -1.64 13.73
N ARG A 56 6.12 -1.41 15.04
CA ARG A 56 6.64 -0.14 15.56
C ARG A 56 8.15 -0.01 15.42
N GLU A 57 8.87 -1.12 15.50
CA GLU A 57 10.31 -1.20 15.31
C GLU A 57 10.62 -1.44 13.83
N GLY A 58 11.70 -0.83 13.32
CA GLY A 58 11.99 -0.80 11.88
C GLY A 58 12.42 -2.16 11.33
N ILE A 59 11.92 -2.53 10.15
CA ILE A 59 12.39 -3.72 9.42
C ILE A 59 13.80 -3.41 8.89
N VAL A 60 14.81 -3.94 9.58
CA VAL A 60 16.22 -3.84 9.16
C VAL A 60 16.44 -4.73 7.94
N LEU A 61 16.50 -4.13 6.76
CA LEU A 61 16.90 -4.83 5.54
C LEU A 61 18.39 -5.22 5.62
N PRO A 62 18.76 -6.49 5.34
CA PRO A 62 20.14 -6.95 5.48
C PRO A 62 21.02 -6.50 4.31
N ASN A 63 21.55 -5.27 4.39
CA ASN A 63 22.80 -4.88 3.72
C ASN A 63 23.41 -3.63 4.37
N ASN A 64 24.68 -3.73 4.78
CA ASN A 64 25.35 -2.78 5.66
C ASN A 64 25.46 -1.35 5.09
N ALA A 65 24.58 -0.46 5.53
CA ALA A 65 24.77 0.99 5.45
C ALA A 65 24.33 1.61 6.78
N THR A 66 25.29 1.92 7.66
CA THR A 66 25.05 2.54 8.97
C THR A 66 24.57 3.98 8.80
N LEU A 67 23.27 4.21 9.01
CA LEU A 67 22.69 5.53 9.23
C LEU A 67 22.40 5.73 10.72
N GLU A 68 23.48 5.83 11.51
CA GLU A 68 23.41 6.49 12.81
C GLU A 68 23.20 8.00 12.58
N VAL A 69 21.93 8.43 12.64
CA VAL A 69 21.41 9.71 13.16
C VAL A 69 19.98 9.85 12.64
N LEU A 70 19.02 9.48 13.50
CA LEU A 70 17.66 10.04 13.67
C LEU A 70 16.80 9.00 14.41
N SER A 71 16.71 9.15 15.73
CA SER A 71 15.85 8.34 16.61
C SER A 71 14.37 8.74 16.53
N PHE A 72 13.83 8.83 15.31
CA PHE A 72 12.43 9.15 15.03
C PHE A 72 11.84 8.25 13.92
N ILE A 73 11.33 7.09 14.36
CA ILE A 73 10.26 6.31 13.73
C ILE A 73 10.60 5.62 12.37
N SER A 74 11.04 4.36 12.49
CA SER A 74 10.61 3.24 11.64
C SER A 74 10.90 3.30 10.12
N PHE A 75 12.18 3.36 9.75
CA PHE A 75 12.62 2.86 8.44
C PHE A 75 12.64 1.31 8.44
N GLY A 76 12.18 0.62 7.40
CA GLY A 76 11.40 1.09 6.24
C GLY A 76 10.67 -0.09 5.58
N PHE A 77 9.64 0.18 4.77
CA PHE A 77 8.84 -0.88 4.18
C PHE A 77 9.43 -1.42 2.88
N CYS A 78 9.97 -0.53 2.05
CA CYS A 78 10.93 -0.87 1.01
C CYS A 78 11.75 0.38 0.65
N ASP A 79 12.74 0.23 -0.24
CA ASP A 79 13.52 1.33 -0.81
C ASP A 79 12.67 2.49 -1.36
N ARG A 80 11.38 2.27 -1.66
CA ARG A 80 10.46 3.24 -2.27
C ARG A 80 9.29 3.66 -1.37
N MET A 81 9.16 3.10 -0.16
CA MET A 81 8.02 3.36 0.72
C MET A 81 8.41 3.21 2.21
N ALA A 82 8.18 4.26 2.98
CA ALA A 82 8.23 4.24 4.45
C ALA A 82 6.81 4.23 5.03
N LEU A 83 6.56 3.42 6.06
CA LEU A 83 5.32 3.41 6.82
C LEU A 83 5.63 3.78 8.28
N GLN A 84 4.93 4.78 8.78
CA GLN A 84 5.05 5.32 10.14
C GLN A 84 3.68 5.19 10.81
N VAL A 85 3.61 4.46 11.93
CA VAL A 85 2.44 4.49 12.81
C VAL A 85 2.46 5.83 13.57
N LEU A 86 1.40 6.62 13.42
CA LEU A 86 1.18 7.87 14.15
C LEU A 86 0.46 7.60 15.47
N GLU A 87 -0.61 6.79 15.41
CA GLU A 87 -1.45 6.45 16.56
C GLU A 87 -1.86 4.97 16.53
N GLN A 88 -2.01 4.36 17.71
CA GLN A 88 -2.67 3.07 17.88
C GLN A 88 -4.05 3.31 18.49
N ILE A 89 -5.09 3.21 17.67
CA ILE A 89 -6.48 3.49 18.07
C ILE A 89 -7.03 2.31 18.90
N ASP A 90 -6.79 1.08 18.44
CA ASP A 90 -7.07 -0.15 19.19
C ASP A 90 -6.10 -1.29 18.75
N GLU A 91 -6.23 -2.48 19.36
CA GLU A 91 -5.40 -3.67 19.05
C GLU A 91 -5.44 -4.13 17.58
N ASN A 92 -6.44 -3.65 16.84
CA ASN A 92 -6.73 -3.98 15.45
C ASN A 92 -6.74 -2.74 14.54
N SER A 93 -6.40 -1.56 15.05
CA SER A 93 -6.57 -0.29 14.35
C SER A 93 -5.42 0.66 14.59
N VAL A 94 -4.79 1.12 13.51
CA VAL A 94 -3.68 2.07 13.53
C VAL A 94 -3.97 3.25 12.60
N TYR A 95 -3.50 4.43 12.98
CA TYR A 95 -3.39 5.57 12.08
C TYR A 95 -1.95 5.67 11.58
N VAL A 96 -1.76 5.80 10.27
CA VAL A 96 -0.43 5.73 9.63
C VAL A 96 -0.19 6.90 8.68
N ARG A 97 1.08 7.32 8.61
CA ARG A 97 1.65 8.09 7.50
C ARG A 97 2.48 7.14 6.65
N ILE A 98 2.18 7.09 5.35
CA ILE A 98 2.96 6.36 4.35
C ILE A 98 3.57 7.39 3.39
N THR A 99 4.89 7.35 3.25
CA THR A 99 5.65 8.25 2.36
C THR A 99 6.24 7.44 1.20
N SER A 100 5.96 7.86 -0.03
CA SER A 100 6.46 7.24 -1.26
C SER A 100 7.59 8.03 -1.91
N TYR A 101 8.56 7.33 -2.49
CA TYR A 101 9.80 7.90 -3.02
C TYR A 101 10.06 7.56 -4.51
N LEU A 102 10.50 8.57 -5.28
CA LEU A 102 10.89 8.47 -6.70
C LEU A 102 12.21 7.73 -6.91
N ASP A 103 13.06 7.75 -5.88
CA ASP A 103 14.32 7.01 -5.74
C ASP A 103 14.42 6.53 -4.28
N LYS A 104 15.58 6.63 -3.62
CA LYS A 104 15.76 6.29 -2.18
C LYS A 104 15.60 7.49 -1.24
N MET A 105 15.69 8.71 -1.76
CA MET A 105 15.82 9.96 -0.99
C MET A 105 14.81 11.04 -1.39
N THR A 106 14.23 10.97 -2.59
CA THR A 106 13.28 11.96 -3.14
C THR A 106 11.82 11.54 -2.87
N PRO A 107 11.15 12.04 -1.81
CA PRO A 107 9.74 11.76 -1.57
C PRO A 107 8.83 12.52 -2.55
N PHE A 108 7.65 11.98 -2.86
CA PHE A 108 6.68 12.65 -3.76
C PHE A 108 5.20 12.41 -3.44
N ILE A 109 4.83 11.38 -2.68
CA ILE A 109 3.46 11.16 -2.18
C ILE A 109 3.51 11.06 -0.66
N GLN A 110 2.56 11.70 0.02
CA GLN A 110 2.27 11.51 1.44
C GLN A 110 0.83 11.04 1.58
N THR A 111 0.67 9.88 2.21
CA THR A 111 -0.61 9.21 2.37
C THR A 111 -0.88 9.08 3.87
N LEU A 112 -1.87 9.80 4.38
CA LEU A 112 -2.40 9.57 5.72
C LEU A 112 -3.56 8.59 5.60
N GLY A 113 -3.72 7.67 6.55
CA GLY A 113 -4.84 6.74 6.53
C GLY A 113 -5.01 5.92 7.81
N ALA A 114 -6.25 5.49 8.03
CA ALA A 114 -6.57 4.52 9.06
C ALA A 114 -6.51 3.11 8.45
N VAL A 115 -5.82 2.18 9.12
CA VAL A 115 -5.83 0.75 8.79
C VAL A 115 -6.53 0.00 9.90
N LYS A 116 -7.60 -0.74 9.57
CA LYS A 116 -8.35 -1.58 10.51
C LYS A 116 -8.38 -3.04 10.06
N ARG A 117 -8.06 -3.94 10.99
CA ARG A 117 -8.18 -5.39 10.89
C ARG A 117 -9.51 -5.86 11.47
N TYR A 118 -10.15 -6.79 10.78
CA TYR A 118 -11.31 -7.55 11.21
C TYR A 118 -10.94 -9.03 11.20
N ILE A 119 -11.18 -9.73 12.31
CA ILE A 119 -10.97 -11.17 12.44
C ILE A 119 -12.35 -11.82 12.50
N GLU A 120 -12.65 -12.66 11.53
CA GLU A 120 -13.91 -13.40 11.39
C GLU A 120 -13.63 -14.91 11.39
N ASN A 121 -14.67 -15.72 11.55
CA ASN A 121 -14.53 -17.17 11.72
C ASN A 121 -13.87 -17.88 10.53
N ASP A 122 -14.06 -17.35 9.32
CA ASP A 122 -13.60 -17.92 8.04
C ASP A 122 -12.66 -16.99 7.27
N ARG A 123 -12.31 -15.81 7.80
CA ARG A 123 -11.46 -14.83 7.11
C ARG A 123 -10.82 -13.80 8.04
N ILE A 124 -9.73 -13.19 7.58
CA ILE A 124 -9.21 -11.94 8.14
C ILE A 124 -9.25 -10.88 7.04
N VAL A 125 -9.83 -9.72 7.36
CA VAL A 125 -9.95 -8.58 6.43
C VAL A 125 -9.17 -7.40 6.99
N PHE A 126 -8.41 -6.72 6.13
CA PHE A 126 -7.75 -5.46 6.42
C PHE A 126 -8.33 -4.41 5.48
N VAL A 127 -8.66 -3.23 6.01
CA VAL A 127 -9.06 -2.07 5.22
C VAL A 127 -8.15 -0.90 5.59
N LEU A 128 -7.46 -0.35 4.59
CA LEU A 128 -6.82 0.96 4.62
C LEU A 128 -7.73 1.95 3.90
N GLN A 129 -8.09 3.04 4.59
CA GLN A 129 -8.79 4.17 4.00
C GLN A 129 -7.99 5.45 4.25
N THR A 130 -7.72 6.22 3.19
CA THR A 130 -6.97 7.47 3.31
C THR A 130 -7.79 8.61 3.89
N VAL A 131 -7.09 9.47 4.63
CA VAL A 131 -7.58 10.73 5.20
C VAL A 131 -6.94 11.88 4.42
N LEU A 132 -7.77 12.68 3.77
CA LEU A 132 -7.32 13.73 2.83
C LEU A 132 -7.03 15.06 3.52
N ASP A 133 -7.59 15.28 4.71
CA ASP A 133 -7.44 16.49 5.52
C ASP A 133 -7.38 16.10 7.00
N ASP A 134 -6.46 16.71 7.74
CA ASP A 134 -6.12 16.39 9.13
C ASP A 134 -5.40 17.60 9.77
N GLU A 135 -6.05 18.26 10.73
CA GLU A 135 -5.49 19.43 11.42
C GLU A 135 -4.36 19.07 12.42
N VAL A 136 -4.32 17.82 12.90
CA VAL A 136 -3.37 17.34 13.92
C VAL A 136 -2.07 16.84 13.27
N HIS A 137 -2.18 16.23 12.08
CA HIS A 137 -1.05 15.67 11.35
C HIS A 137 -0.97 16.13 9.88
N PRO A 138 -1.05 17.45 9.59
CA PRO A 138 -1.26 18.00 8.25
C PRO A 138 -0.24 17.53 7.21
N HIS A 139 -0.74 17.37 5.98
CA HIS A 139 0.05 16.95 4.82
C HIS A 139 1.17 17.95 4.50
N GLN A 140 2.37 17.44 4.24
CA GLN A 140 3.54 18.25 3.93
C GLN A 140 3.44 18.91 2.55
N LEU A 141 3.83 20.19 2.48
CA LEU A 141 3.82 20.96 1.23
C LEU A 141 4.71 20.32 0.16
N GLY A 142 4.22 20.30 -1.08
CA GLY A 142 4.90 19.72 -2.23
C GLY A 142 4.63 18.22 -2.46
N PHE A 143 4.01 17.51 -1.51
CA PHE A 143 3.66 16.11 -1.69
C PHE A 143 2.31 15.97 -2.41
N TYR A 144 2.16 14.93 -3.23
CA TYR A 144 0.83 14.45 -3.60
C TYR A 144 0.13 13.92 -2.35
N ILE A 145 -1.10 14.37 -2.10
CA ILE A 145 -1.96 13.80 -1.05
C ILE A 145 -2.47 12.45 -1.54
N GLY A 146 -2.09 11.38 -0.85
CA GLY A 146 -2.48 10.01 -1.15
C GLY A 146 -3.98 9.82 -0.93
N ASN A 147 -4.72 9.64 -2.02
CA ASN A 147 -6.15 9.33 -2.02
C ASN A 147 -6.37 7.92 -2.58
N MET A 148 -6.53 6.94 -1.69
CA MET A 148 -6.70 5.53 -2.03
C MET A 148 -7.48 4.75 -0.96
N THR A 149 -8.08 3.65 -1.39
CA THR A 149 -8.61 2.60 -0.53
C THR A 149 -7.86 1.31 -0.86
N ALA A 150 -7.43 0.57 0.16
CA ALA A 150 -6.83 -0.74 -0.02
C ALA A 150 -7.49 -1.77 0.90
N THR A 151 -7.76 -2.96 0.37
CA THR A 151 -8.37 -4.07 1.11
C THR A 151 -7.54 -5.33 0.92
N VAL A 152 -7.15 -5.97 2.02
CA VAL A 152 -6.52 -7.30 2.01
C VAL A 152 -7.51 -8.29 2.62
N VAL A 153 -7.81 -9.41 1.95
CA VAL A 153 -8.68 -10.47 2.45
C VAL A 153 -7.91 -11.79 2.45
N VAL A 154 -7.79 -12.43 3.61
CA VAL A 154 -7.13 -13.72 3.79
C VAL A 154 -8.16 -14.77 4.19
N VAL A 155 -8.32 -15.82 3.38
CA VAL A 155 -9.28 -16.93 3.60
C VAL A 155 -8.58 -18.28 3.65
N PRO A 156 -9.12 -19.29 4.34
CA PRO A 156 -8.63 -20.66 4.31
C PRO A 156 -8.90 -21.32 2.94
N GLN A 157 -8.05 -22.27 2.59
CA GLN A 157 -8.16 -23.17 1.43
C GLN A 157 -7.85 -24.61 1.87
N GLY A 158 -8.23 -24.95 3.10
CA GLY A 158 -7.83 -26.16 3.82
C GLY A 158 -7.08 -25.84 5.13
N PRO A 159 -6.72 -26.85 5.95
CA PRO A 159 -6.08 -26.62 7.26
C PRO A 159 -4.69 -25.98 7.17
N TYR A 160 -3.94 -26.27 6.11
CA TYR A 160 -2.55 -25.86 5.91
C TYR A 160 -2.35 -24.93 4.71
N ARG A 161 -3.44 -24.47 4.07
CA ARG A 161 -3.37 -23.59 2.91
C ARG A 161 -4.33 -22.43 3.10
N SER A 162 -3.91 -21.25 2.68
CA SER A 162 -4.71 -20.03 2.68
C SER A 162 -4.52 -19.30 1.36
N MET A 163 -5.36 -18.30 1.12
CA MET A 163 -5.27 -17.46 -0.06
C MET A 163 -5.57 -16.02 0.32
N ARG A 164 -4.63 -15.13 -0.03
CA ARG A 164 -4.70 -13.68 0.14
C ARG A 164 -5.20 -13.05 -1.16
N ARG A 165 -6.17 -12.14 -1.07
CA ARG A 165 -6.50 -11.18 -2.12
C ARG A 165 -6.08 -9.79 -1.65
N LEU A 166 -5.51 -8.99 -2.53
CA LEU A 166 -5.28 -7.56 -2.33
C LEU A 166 -6.05 -6.82 -3.42
N CYS A 167 -6.83 -5.81 -3.06
CA CYS A 167 -7.40 -4.84 -3.98
C CYS A 167 -7.01 -3.42 -3.52
N LEU A 168 -6.51 -2.59 -4.42
CA LEU A 168 -6.27 -1.17 -4.20
C LEU A 168 -6.93 -0.39 -5.33
N SER A 169 -7.59 0.71 -4.97
CA SER A 169 -8.12 1.71 -5.90
C SER A 169 -7.81 3.10 -5.37
N GLY A 170 -7.45 4.04 -6.25
CA GLY A 170 -7.11 5.41 -5.85
C GLY A 170 -7.16 6.40 -7.01
N GLN A 171 -7.25 7.68 -6.70
CA GLN A 171 -7.24 8.76 -7.69
C GLN A 171 -6.43 9.96 -7.21
N LEU A 172 -5.39 10.32 -7.97
CA LEU A 172 -4.51 11.45 -7.69
C LEU A 172 -4.63 12.50 -8.80
N PRO A 173 -4.43 13.81 -8.52
CA PRO A 173 -4.38 14.81 -9.57
C PRO A 173 -3.32 14.49 -10.63
N LEU A 174 -3.61 14.74 -11.92
CA LEU A 174 -2.62 14.62 -12.99
C LEU A 174 -1.63 15.79 -13.00
N GLU A 175 -2.05 16.95 -12.48
CA GLU A 175 -1.16 18.10 -12.26
C GLU A 175 -0.42 17.96 -10.92
N PRO A 176 0.93 17.98 -10.90
CA PRO A 176 1.67 17.89 -9.65
C PRO A 176 1.54 19.14 -8.78
N PRO A 177 1.60 19.02 -7.44
CA PRO A 177 1.81 20.16 -6.56
C PRO A 177 3.03 20.99 -6.98
N LYS A 178 2.96 22.31 -6.84
CA LYS A 178 3.99 23.24 -7.38
C LYS A 178 5.42 23.00 -6.88
N GLN A 179 5.57 22.40 -5.70
CA GLN A 179 6.86 22.06 -5.06
C GLN A 179 7.21 20.57 -5.18
N ASN A 180 6.39 19.76 -5.89
CA ASN A 180 6.63 18.35 -6.10
C ASN A 180 7.82 18.14 -7.06
N PRO A 181 8.68 17.12 -6.86
CA PRO A 181 9.75 16.79 -7.81
C PRO A 181 9.25 16.51 -9.24
N LEU A 182 7.98 16.12 -9.43
CA LEU A 182 7.39 15.93 -10.76
C LEU A 182 6.84 17.22 -11.42
N CYS A 183 6.87 18.39 -10.78
CA CYS A 183 6.18 19.59 -11.26
C CYS A 183 6.62 20.09 -12.66
N ALA A 184 7.85 19.80 -13.08
CA ALA A 184 8.37 20.11 -14.41
C ALA A 184 8.29 18.92 -15.41
N SER A 185 7.71 17.79 -15.01
CA SER A 185 7.65 16.57 -15.84
C SER A 185 6.46 16.58 -16.81
N PRO A 186 6.61 16.03 -18.04
CA PRO A 186 5.48 15.87 -18.95
C PRO A 186 4.50 14.80 -18.44
N ARG A 187 3.21 14.98 -18.74
CA ARG A 187 2.11 14.13 -18.24
C ARG A 187 2.29 12.63 -18.50
N SER A 188 2.93 12.24 -19.62
CA SER A 188 3.27 10.84 -19.91
C SER A 188 4.25 10.25 -18.88
N LEU A 189 5.36 10.94 -18.63
CA LEU A 189 6.39 10.52 -17.67
C LEU A 189 5.81 10.43 -16.24
N ILE A 190 4.86 11.30 -15.89
CA ILE A 190 4.15 11.22 -14.60
C ILE A 190 3.41 9.89 -14.49
N CYS A 191 2.61 9.50 -15.50
CA CYS A 191 1.92 8.21 -15.51
C CYS A 191 2.90 7.01 -15.45
N ASP A 192 4.01 7.06 -16.19
CA ASP A 192 5.04 6.01 -16.17
C ASP A 192 5.70 5.87 -14.79
N VAL A 193 5.98 7.00 -14.12
CA VAL A 193 6.49 7.06 -12.75
C VAL A 193 5.49 6.43 -11.78
N PHE A 194 4.20 6.78 -11.86
CA PHE A 194 3.17 6.19 -11.00
C PHE A 194 3.00 4.68 -11.25
N LEU A 195 3.04 4.22 -12.51
CA LEU A 195 2.98 2.79 -12.85
C LEU A 195 4.19 2.02 -12.29
N ASN A 196 5.40 2.57 -12.42
CA ASN A 196 6.60 1.95 -11.89
C ASN A 196 6.64 1.96 -10.35
N HIS A 197 6.18 3.03 -9.71
CA HIS A 197 6.06 3.10 -8.25
C HIS A 197 5.00 2.12 -7.72
N LEU A 198 3.82 2.04 -8.35
CA LEU A 198 2.77 1.08 -8.02
C LEU A 198 3.29 -0.36 -8.14
N ARG A 199 3.98 -0.69 -9.25
CA ARG A 199 4.61 -2.00 -9.46
C ARG A 199 5.61 -2.35 -8.37
N THR A 200 6.61 -1.51 -8.14
CA THR A 200 7.68 -1.78 -7.16
C THR A 200 7.17 -1.83 -5.72
N THR A 201 6.17 -1.03 -5.38
CA THR A 201 5.49 -1.08 -4.07
C THR A 201 4.70 -2.38 -3.91
N PHE A 202 3.98 -2.84 -4.96
CA PHE A 202 3.31 -4.13 -4.94
C PHE A 202 4.29 -5.30 -4.85
N ASP A 203 5.39 -5.29 -5.60
CA ASP A 203 6.43 -6.33 -5.52
C ASP A 203 6.97 -6.47 -4.08
N ALA A 204 7.22 -5.35 -3.38
CA ALA A 204 7.65 -5.35 -1.99
C ALA A 204 6.56 -5.83 -1.02
N LEU A 205 5.34 -5.28 -1.11
CA LEU A 205 4.20 -5.68 -0.27
C LEU A 205 3.89 -7.18 -0.40
N GLU A 206 3.98 -7.71 -1.61
CA GLU A 206 3.72 -9.11 -1.93
C GLU A 206 4.78 -10.07 -1.36
N HIS A 207 6.02 -9.60 -1.25
CA HIS A 207 7.13 -10.31 -0.60
C HIS A 207 6.99 -10.28 0.94
N LEU A 208 6.66 -9.11 1.52
CA LEU A 208 6.63 -8.89 2.98
C LEU A 208 5.41 -9.54 3.65
N MET A 209 4.26 -9.57 3.00
CA MET A 209 3.07 -10.28 3.51
C MET A 209 3.21 -11.81 3.45
N GLY A 210 4.30 -12.32 2.87
CA GLY A 210 4.68 -13.73 2.83
C GLY A 210 3.55 -14.65 2.38
#